data_AF-A0A2A4UCY9-F1
#
_entry.id   AF-A0A2A4UCY9-F1
#
_cell.length_a   1.000
_cell.length_b   1.000
_cell.length_c   1.000
_cell.angle_alpha   90.00
_cell.angle_beta   90.00
_cell.angle_gamma   90.00
#
_symmetry.space_group_name_H-M   'P 1'
#
loop_
_entity.id
_entity.type
_entity.pdbx_description
1 polymer ?
#
loop_
_entity_poly.entity_id
_entity_poly.type
_entity_poly.pdbx_seq_one_letter_code
_entity_poly.pdbx_strand_id
1 'polypeptide(L)'
;MSGSQNSKKLNHMSAYKIFSDKRKDITYPARQCSDMDELRGDIDQLDRLIVEFLSIRQGFMEQAAGIKQDRNLVRDQRRVDDVMTKVMAHAEKVGAHPKLVETLYRQMIEWCINYEMDVFDTTRASRKTDVISNTPRNKI
;
A
#
# COMPACT_ATOMS: atom_id res chain seq x y z
N MET A 1 42.85 -8.91 -49.34
CA MET A 1 42.17 -10.19 -49.07
C MET A 1 41.91 -10.22 -47.56
N SER A 2 40.73 -9.75 -47.15
CA SER A 2 39.65 -10.60 -46.61
C SER A 2 40.17 -11.51 -45.49
N GLY A 3 39.84 -11.32 -44.22
CA GLY A 3 38.56 -10.88 -43.69
C GLY A 3 38.07 -12.00 -42.77
N SER A 4 37.82 -11.68 -41.51
CA SER A 4 36.84 -12.33 -40.61
C SER A 4 36.98 -11.64 -39.25
N GLN A 5 36.51 -10.39 -39.15
CA GLN A 5 35.23 -10.09 -38.48
C GLN A 5 35.15 -10.72 -37.08
N ASN A 6 35.91 -10.10 -36.18
CA ASN A 6 35.67 -10.11 -34.74
C ASN A 6 34.38 -9.31 -34.47
N SER A 7 33.22 -9.92 -34.76
CA SER A 7 31.90 -9.28 -34.65
C SER A 7 30.92 -10.15 -33.83
N LYS A 8 31.28 -10.42 -32.57
CA LYS A 8 30.28 -10.64 -31.52
C LYS A 8 30.61 -9.73 -30.33
N LYS A 9 30.74 -8.43 -30.63
CA LYS A 9 30.55 -7.38 -29.63
C LYS A 9 29.16 -7.58 -29.04
N LEU A 10 29.14 -7.82 -27.73
CA LEU A 10 28.03 -7.68 -26.80
C LEU A 10 26.69 -7.46 -27.50
N ASN A 11 25.87 -8.52 -27.56
CA ASN A 11 24.43 -8.33 -27.66
C ASN A 11 24.04 -7.41 -26.51
N HIS A 12 23.87 -6.15 -26.87
CA HIS A 12 23.34 -5.06 -26.07
C HIS A 12 22.30 -5.65 -25.14
N MET A 13 22.53 -5.55 -23.83
CA MET A 13 21.57 -5.93 -22.79
C MET A 13 20.21 -5.46 -23.24
N SER A 14 19.39 -6.43 -23.67
CA SER A 14 18.03 -6.23 -24.16
C SER A 14 17.35 -5.26 -23.21
N ALA A 15 16.98 -4.11 -23.76
CA ALA A 15 16.44 -2.96 -23.05
C ALA A 15 15.63 -3.43 -21.84
N TYR A 16 16.13 -3.08 -20.66
CA TYR A 16 15.58 -3.38 -19.35
C TYR A 16 14.06 -3.55 -19.44
N LYS A 17 13.53 -4.73 -19.09
CA LYS A 17 12.10 -5.10 -19.10
C LYS A 17 11.26 -4.23 -18.13
N ILE A 18 11.30 -2.92 -18.28
CA ILE A 18 10.52 -1.94 -17.50
C ILE A 18 9.03 -2.17 -17.78
N PHE A 19 8.69 -2.70 -18.95
CA PHE A 19 7.37 -3.20 -19.33
C PHE A 19 7.40 -4.72 -19.53
N SER A 20 7.58 -5.48 -18.44
CA SER A 20 7.36 -6.93 -18.52
C SER A 20 5.89 -7.21 -18.86
N ASP A 21 5.60 -8.33 -19.53
CA ASP A 21 4.21 -8.75 -19.83
C ASP A 21 3.32 -8.80 -18.58
N LYS A 22 3.95 -8.98 -17.41
CA LYS A 22 3.28 -9.00 -16.10
C LYS A 22 2.68 -7.63 -15.72
N ARG A 23 3.20 -6.51 -16.21
CA ARG A 23 2.71 -5.16 -15.88
C ARG A 23 1.51 -4.70 -16.73
N LYS A 24 1.08 -5.50 -17.72
CA LYS A 24 0.00 -5.15 -18.66
C LYS A 24 -1.36 -4.93 -17.98
N ASP A 25 -1.55 -5.50 -16.79
CA ASP A 25 -2.79 -5.38 -16.02
C ASP A 25 -2.80 -4.16 -15.09
N ILE A 26 -1.74 -3.32 -15.08
CA ILE A 26 -1.71 -2.08 -14.29
C ILE A 26 -2.17 -0.92 -15.18
N THR A 27 -3.32 -0.32 -14.83
CA THR A 27 -3.79 0.91 -15.47
C THR A 27 -3.10 2.14 -14.86
N TYR A 28 -1.84 2.37 -15.23
CA TYR A 28 -1.09 3.61 -14.99
C TYR A 28 -0.34 3.95 -16.28
N PRO A 29 -0.30 5.22 -16.73
CA PRO A 29 0.33 5.60 -18.00
C PRO A 29 1.87 5.63 -17.88
N ALA A 30 2.46 4.51 -17.46
CA ALA A 30 3.90 4.35 -17.43
C ALA A 30 4.44 4.46 -18.86
N ARG A 31 5.43 5.34 -19.06
CA ARG A 31 6.10 5.56 -20.35
C ARG A 31 7.59 5.31 -20.20
N GLN A 32 8.27 5.14 -21.33
CA GLN A 32 9.72 5.10 -21.34
C GLN A 32 10.26 6.53 -21.23
N CYS A 33 11.08 6.78 -20.21
CA CYS A 33 11.77 8.05 -20.03
C CYS A 33 13.08 8.08 -20.83
N SER A 34 13.42 9.23 -21.38
CA SER A 34 14.64 9.43 -22.18
C SER A 34 15.86 9.81 -21.34
N ASP A 35 15.63 10.40 -20.16
CA ASP A 35 16.66 10.79 -19.20
C ASP A 35 16.19 10.64 -17.74
N MET A 36 17.07 11.03 -16.81
CA MET A 36 16.82 10.92 -15.37
C MET A 36 15.85 11.96 -14.83
N ASP A 37 15.70 13.11 -15.48
CA ASP A 37 14.81 14.17 -14.99
C ASP A 37 13.35 13.84 -15.35
N GLU A 38 13.13 13.32 -16.56
CA GLU A 38 11.86 12.70 -16.93
C GLU A 38 11.47 11.55 -16.00
N LEU A 39 12.43 10.65 -15.71
CA LEU A 39 12.18 9.51 -14.83
C LEU A 39 11.81 9.93 -13.41
N ARG A 40 12.49 10.95 -12.87
CA ARG A 40 12.17 11.51 -11.55
C ARG A 40 10.78 12.13 -11.54
N GLY A 41 10.41 12.90 -12.57
CA GLY A 41 9.07 13.47 -12.68
C GLY A 41 7.97 12.41 -12.67
N ASP A 42 8.16 11.32 -13.43
CA ASP A 42 7.22 10.19 -13.45
C ASP A 42 7.15 9.45 -12.10
N ILE A 43 8.29 9.32 -11.38
CA ILE A 43 8.35 8.74 -10.03
C ILE A 43 7.64 9.64 -9.02
N ASP A 44 7.90 10.94 -9.04
CA ASP A 44 7.28 11.91 -8.13
C ASP A 44 5.75 11.92 -8.30
N GLN A 45 5.27 11.78 -9.54
CA GLN A 45 3.84 11.63 -9.81
C GLN A 45 3.28 10.35 -9.21
N LEU A 46 3.98 9.23 -9.37
CA LEU A 46 3.57 7.94 -8.80
C LEU A 46 3.56 7.99 -7.27
N ASP A 47 4.56 8.60 -6.64
CA ASP A 47 4.68 8.70 -5.19
C ASP A 47 3.54 9.53 -4.59
N ARG A 48 3.09 10.60 -5.27
CA ARG A 48 1.88 11.34 -4.86
C ARG A 48 0.64 10.44 -4.83
N LEU A 49 0.46 9.61 -5.86
CA LEU A 49 -0.67 8.68 -5.92
C LEU A 49 -0.56 7.59 -4.84
N ILE A 50 0.65 7.10 -4.54
CA ILE A 50 0.87 6.15 -3.45
C ILE A 50 0.42 6.77 -2.12
N VAL A 51 0.80 8.03 -1.85
CA VAL A 51 0.37 8.75 -0.64
C VAL A 51 -1.15 8.91 -0.60
N GLU A 52 -1.79 9.28 -1.71
CA GLU A 52 -3.25 9.37 -1.81
C GLU A 52 -3.94 8.02 -1.51
N PHE A 53 -3.43 6.92 -2.07
CA PHE A 53 -3.97 5.58 -1.80
C PHE A 53 -3.75 5.12 -0.37
N LEU A 54 -2.62 5.47 0.24
CA LEU A 54 -2.38 5.21 1.67
C LEU A 54 -3.38 5.98 2.54
N SER A 55 -3.70 7.24 2.20
CA SER A 55 -4.73 8.02 2.88
C SER A 55 -6.12 7.38 2.75
N ILE A 56 -6.49 6.89 1.56
CA ILE A 56 -7.76 6.17 1.35
C ILE A 56 -7.78 4.89 2.19
N ARG A 57 -6.68 4.12 2.19
CA ARG A 57 -6.57 2.89 2.97
C ARG A 57 -6.67 3.17 4.47
N GLN A 58 -6.07 4.26 4.95
CA GLN A 58 -6.21 4.71 6.34
C GLN A 58 -7.68 4.97 6.70
N GLY A 59 -8.42 5.69 5.84
CA GLY A 59 -9.86 5.94 6.04
C GLY A 59 -10.71 4.66 6.16
N PHE A 60 -10.31 3.55 5.52
CA PHE A 60 -10.96 2.26 5.74
C PHE A 60 -10.66 1.66 7.12
N MET A 61 -9.49 1.93 7.70
CA MET A 61 -9.15 1.47 9.05
C MET A 61 -9.91 2.29 10.11
N GLU A 62 -10.09 3.59 9.88
CA GLU A 62 -10.93 4.45 10.74
C GLU A 62 -12.38 3.93 10.78
N GLN A 63 -12.92 3.55 9.62
CA GLN A 63 -14.23 2.90 9.53
C GLN A 63 -14.26 1.56 10.28
N ALA A 64 -13.22 0.74 10.13
CA ALA A 64 -13.12 -0.54 10.82
C ALA A 64 -13.12 -0.36 12.36
N ALA A 65 -12.39 0.62 12.90
CA ALA A 65 -12.39 0.96 14.32
C ALA A 65 -13.80 1.33 14.82
N GLY A 66 -14.59 2.06 14.01
CA GLY A 66 -15.98 2.40 14.33
C GLY A 66 -16.92 1.19 14.37
N ILE A 67 -16.69 0.21 13.49
CA ILE A 67 -17.49 -1.02 13.37
C ILE A 67 -17.16 -2.03 14.48
N LYS A 68 -15.88 -2.18 14.84
CA LYS A 68 -15.44 -3.14 15.85
C LYS A 68 -16.05 -2.81 17.22
N GLN A 69 -16.52 -3.84 17.91
CA GLN A 69 -17.16 -3.73 19.22
C GLN A 69 -16.22 -4.06 20.38
N ASP A 70 -15.17 -4.83 20.11
CA ASP A 70 -14.16 -5.24 21.09
C ASP A 70 -12.76 -4.87 20.57
N ARG A 71 -11.95 -4.31 21.48
CA ARG A 71 -10.56 -3.96 21.26
C ARG A 71 -9.70 -5.18 20.89
N ASN A 72 -10.02 -6.37 21.40
CA ASN A 72 -9.32 -7.61 21.06
C ASN A 72 -9.50 -8.03 19.60
N LEU A 73 -10.57 -7.54 18.95
CA LEU A 73 -10.82 -7.79 17.53
C LEU A 73 -10.05 -6.83 16.62
N VAL A 74 -9.33 -5.85 17.17
CA VAL A 74 -8.49 -4.93 16.39
C VAL A 74 -7.37 -5.71 15.71
N ARG A 75 -6.70 -6.60 16.44
CA ARG A 75 -5.72 -7.54 15.87
C ARG A 75 -6.38 -8.87 15.50
N ASP A 76 -6.73 -9.01 14.22
CA ASP A 76 -7.21 -10.27 13.64
C ASP A 76 -6.09 -10.94 12.83
N GLN A 77 -5.43 -11.94 13.41
CA GLN A 77 -4.32 -12.64 12.75
C GLN A 77 -4.76 -13.36 11.47
N ARG A 78 -5.96 -13.94 11.46
CA ARG A 78 -6.52 -14.60 10.27
C ARG A 78 -6.69 -13.60 9.14
N ARG A 79 -7.11 -12.37 9.45
CA ARG A 79 -7.20 -11.30 8.45
C ARG A 79 -5.84 -10.85 7.95
N VAL A 80 -4.83 -10.75 8.83
CA VAL A 80 -3.45 -10.43 8.44
C VAL A 80 -2.91 -11.44 7.43
N ASP A 81 -3.07 -12.73 7.72
CA ASP A 81 -2.58 -13.82 6.85
C ASP A 81 -3.30 -13.81 5.49
N ASP A 82 -4.60 -13.51 5.48
CA ASP A 82 -5.40 -13.35 4.25
C ASP A 82 -4.95 -12.14 3.42
N VAL A 83 -4.67 -10.98 4.04
CA VAL A 83 -4.07 -9.83 3.32
C VAL A 83 -2.75 -10.25 2.69
N MET A 84 -1.85 -10.85 3.48
CA MET A 84 -0.52 -11.23 3.02
C MET A 84 -0.57 -12.20 1.85
N THR A 85 -1.44 -13.22 1.93
CA THR A 85 -1.63 -14.18 0.82
C THR A 85 -2.06 -13.48 -0.47
N LYS A 86 -3.07 -12.60 -0.38
CA LYS A 86 -3.63 -11.90 -1.54
C LYS A 86 -2.63 -10.93 -2.18
N VAL A 87 -1.90 -10.17 -1.38
CA VAL A 87 -0.95 -9.16 -1.89
C VAL A 87 0.27 -9.81 -2.51
N MET A 88 0.73 -10.94 -1.98
CA MET A 88 1.83 -11.70 -2.56
C MET A 88 1.44 -12.37 -3.87
N ALA A 89 0.24 -12.94 -3.97
CA ALA A 89 -0.29 -13.45 -5.23
C ALA A 89 -0.42 -12.33 -6.29
N HIS A 90 -0.86 -11.13 -5.88
CA HIS A 90 -0.93 -9.98 -6.78
C HIS A 90 0.46 -9.49 -7.20
N ALA A 91 1.42 -9.45 -6.29
CA ALA A 91 2.81 -9.08 -6.57
C ALA A 91 3.43 -9.96 -7.66
N GLU A 92 3.22 -11.27 -7.58
CA GLU A 92 3.68 -12.21 -8.60
C GLU A 92 3.04 -11.94 -9.96
N LYS A 93 1.71 -11.70 -9.96
CA LYS A 93 0.94 -11.40 -11.17
C LYS A 93 1.47 -10.15 -11.88
N VAL A 94 1.77 -9.09 -11.14
CA VAL A 94 2.20 -7.80 -11.70
C VAL A 94 3.72 -7.64 -11.87
N GLY A 95 4.49 -8.66 -11.46
CA GLY A 95 5.95 -8.66 -11.56
C GLY A 95 6.66 -7.76 -10.55
N ALA A 96 6.04 -7.51 -9.40
CA ALA A 96 6.69 -6.85 -8.27
C ALA A 96 7.64 -7.82 -7.55
N HIS A 97 8.74 -7.29 -6.99
CA HIS A 97 9.68 -8.12 -6.26
C HIS A 97 9.06 -8.59 -4.93
N PRO A 98 8.99 -9.90 -4.64
CA PRO A 98 8.24 -10.43 -3.49
C PRO A 98 8.73 -9.86 -2.16
N LYS A 99 10.06 -9.81 -1.95
CA LYS A 99 10.66 -9.24 -0.73
C LYS A 99 10.29 -7.76 -0.49
N LEU A 100 10.14 -6.97 -1.54
CA LEU A 100 9.75 -5.56 -1.42
C LEU A 100 8.31 -5.46 -0.92
N VAL A 101 7.40 -6.18 -1.59
CA VAL A 101 5.97 -6.17 -1.23
C VAL A 101 5.76 -6.70 0.18
N GLU A 102 6.38 -7.84 0.52
CA GLU A 102 6.27 -8.42 1.85
C GLU A 102 6.73 -7.44 2.95
N THR A 103 7.90 -6.83 2.77
CA THR A 103 8.49 -5.91 3.75
C THR A 103 7.59 -4.71 4.00
N LEU A 104 7.07 -4.09 2.94
CA LEU A 104 6.20 -2.91 3.05
C LEU A 104 4.84 -3.27 3.63
N TYR A 105 4.23 -4.38 3.20
CA TYR A 105 2.91 -4.78 3.70
C TYR A 105 2.94 -5.20 5.16
N ARG A 106 3.98 -5.88 5.63
CA ARG A 106 4.11 -6.21 7.06
C ARG A 106 4.18 -4.94 7.92
N GLN A 107 5.03 -3.98 7.53
CA GLN A 107 5.13 -2.70 8.25
C GLN A 107 3.82 -1.91 8.21
N MET A 108 3.18 -1.82 7.04
CA MET A 108 1.91 -1.12 6.88
C MET A 108 0.78 -1.76 7.69
N ILE A 109 0.71 -3.10 7.74
CA ILE A 109 -0.30 -3.81 8.54
C ILE A 109 -0.11 -3.52 10.03
N GLU A 110 1.12 -3.63 10.54
CA GLU A 110 1.39 -3.34 11.95
C GLU A 110 1.11 -1.88 12.30
N TRP A 111 1.48 -0.93 11.42
CA TRP A 111 1.12 0.48 11.60
C TRP A 111 -0.40 0.68 11.64
N CYS A 112 -1.16 0.03 10.75
CA CYS A 112 -2.62 0.14 10.74
C CYS A 112 -3.27 -0.49 11.97
N ILE A 113 -2.75 -1.60 12.49
CA ILE A 113 -3.25 -2.19 13.73
C ILE A 113 -3.10 -1.20 14.88
N ASN A 114 -1.94 -0.57 15.01
CA ASN A 114 -1.69 0.44 16.05
C ASN A 114 -2.60 1.66 15.88
N TYR A 115 -2.67 2.20 14.66
CA TYR A 115 -3.53 3.33 14.35
C TYR A 115 -5.01 3.03 14.63
N GLU A 116 -5.49 1.83 14.28
CA GLU A 116 -6.86 1.40 14.54
C GLU A 116 -7.15 1.28 16.04
N MET A 117 -6.17 0.83 16.86
CA MET A 117 -6.29 0.83 18.32
C MET A 117 -6.46 2.25 18.86
N ASP A 118 -5.64 3.20 18.40
CA ASP A 118 -5.71 4.60 18.84
C ASP A 118 -7.05 5.25 18.49
N VAL A 119 -7.54 5.02 17.27
CA VAL A 119 -8.86 5.53 16.80
C VAL A 119 -9.99 4.90 17.60
N PHE A 120 -9.93 3.59 17.88
CA PHE A 120 -10.93 2.88 18.69
C PHE A 120 -11.01 3.48 20.10
N ASP A 121 -9.86 3.65 20.76
CA ASP A 121 -9.76 4.16 22.12
C ASP A 121 -10.29 5.61 22.20
N THR A 122 -9.91 6.46 21.24
CA THR A 122 -10.40 7.84 21.12
C THR A 122 -11.92 7.91 20.92
N THR A 123 -12.45 7.11 20.00
CA THR A 123 -13.89 7.10 19.67
C THR A 123 -14.75 6.69 20.88
N ARG A 124 -14.26 5.77 21.72
CA ARG A 124 -14.97 5.31 22.93
C ARG A 124 -14.84 6.31 24.08
N ALA A 125 -13.72 7.03 24.19
CA ALA A 125 -13.56 8.12 25.14
C ALA A 125 -14.54 9.28 24.86
N SER A 126 -14.68 9.69 23.60
CA SER A 126 -15.64 10.73 23.19
C SER A 126 -17.09 10.33 23.48
N ARG A 127 -17.49 9.09 23.12
CA ARG A 127 -18.84 8.58 23.45
C ARG A 127 -19.15 8.58 24.95
N LYS A 128 -18.16 8.30 25.80
CA LYS A 128 -18.35 8.33 27.26
C LYS A 128 -18.58 9.74 27.79
N THR A 129 -17.98 10.74 27.15
CA THR A 129 -18.10 12.16 27.52
C THR A 129 -19.47 12.71 27.14
N ASP A 130 -19.99 12.37 25.95
CA ASP A 130 -21.31 12.81 25.48
C ASP A 130 -22.48 12.25 26.32
N VAL A 131 -22.34 11.02 26.84
CA VAL A 131 -23.35 10.37 27.69
C VAL A 131 -23.44 11.05 29.07
N ILE A 132 -22.32 11.54 29.62
CA ILE A 132 -22.31 12.16 30.96
C ILE A 132 -22.93 13.56 30.93
N SER A 133 -22.80 14.31 29.84
CA SER A 133 -23.37 15.66 29.69
C SER A 133 -24.90 15.70 29.51
N ASN A 134 -25.56 14.57 29.25
CA ASN A 134 -26.98 14.52 28.87
C ASN A 134 -27.93 13.97 29.96
N THR A 135 -27.52 13.98 31.23
CA THR A 135 -28.40 13.58 32.35
C THR A 135 -29.44 14.70 32.59
N PRO A 136 -30.77 14.43 32.52
CA PRO A 136 -31.76 15.47 32.75
C PRO A 136 -31.67 15.93 34.21
N ARG A 137 -31.34 17.22 34.40
CA ARG A 137 -31.43 17.89 35.69
C ARG A 137 -32.91 17.90 36.11
N ASN A 138 -33.26 16.98 37.01
CA ASN A 138 -34.57 16.97 37.66
C ASN A 138 -34.76 18.32 38.36
N LYS A 139 -35.73 19.12 37.89
CA LYS A 139 -36.17 20.33 38.59
C LYS A 139 -36.99 19.89 39.80
N ILE A 140 -36.47 20.15 40.99
CA ILE A 140 -37.23 20.18 42.24
C ILE A 140 -38.06 21.47 42.25
#